data_AF-A0AAV1BRT4-F1
#
_entry.id   AF-A0AAV1BRT4-F1
#
_cell.length_a   1.000
_cell.length_b   1.000
_cell.length_c   1.000
_cell.angle_alpha   90.00
_cell.angle_beta   90.00
_cell.angle_gamma   90.00
#
_symmetry.space_group_name_H-M   'P 1'
#
loop_
_entity.id
_entity.type
_entity.pdbx_description
1 polymer ?
#
loop_
_entity_poly.entity_id
_entity_poly.type
_entity_poly.pdbx_seq_one_letter_code
_entity_poly.pdbx_strand_id
1 'polypeptide(L)'
;MAILDLSFGQQEPSIEHIAISDSNGYASQRIEFGRCYGGVEAQDFVHKQRGFNTWRSHYKVAGYTVHNFSLGPMTATPRIFFMGHICTQTVVRTVAPRG
;
A
#
# COMPACT_ATOMS: atom_id res chain seq x y z
N MET A 1 -12.00 -11.20 16.97
CA MET A 1 -12.41 -10.38 15.82
C MET A 1 -11.35 -9.32 15.62
N ALA A 2 -11.05 -8.96 14.38
CA ALA A 2 -10.13 -7.90 14.03
C ALA A 2 -10.80 -6.96 13.02
N ILE A 3 -10.54 -5.65 13.13
CA ILE A 3 -10.95 -4.66 12.15
C ILE A 3 -9.69 -4.07 11.52
N LEU A 4 -9.60 -4.13 10.20
CA LEU A 4 -8.61 -3.42 9.41
C LEU A 4 -9.24 -2.11 8.93
N ASP A 5 -8.55 -1.01 9.19
CA ASP A 5 -8.82 0.28 8.57
C ASP A 5 -7.63 0.68 7.70
N LEU A 6 -7.88 1.03 6.44
CA LEU A 6 -6.85 1.46 5.49
C LEU A 6 -7.32 2.67 4.70
N SER A 7 -6.48 3.69 4.55
CA SER A 7 -6.80 4.89 3.77
C SER A 7 -5.56 5.47 3.08
N PHE A 8 -5.74 5.94 1.84
CA PHE A 8 -4.75 6.69 1.07
C PHE A 8 -4.80 8.22 1.31
N GLY A 9 -5.58 8.68 2.30
CA GLY A 9 -5.81 10.08 2.62
C GLY A 9 -7.27 10.49 2.52
N GLN A 10 -7.60 11.70 2.97
CA GLN A 10 -9.00 12.16 3.13
C GLN A 10 -9.81 12.23 1.83
N GLN A 11 -9.15 12.28 0.67
CA GLN A 11 -9.82 12.39 -0.64
C GLN A 11 -10.07 11.04 -1.30
N GLU A 12 -9.58 9.95 -0.70
CA GLU A 12 -9.70 8.60 -1.24
C GLU A 12 -10.60 7.76 -0.32
N PRO A 13 -11.45 6.87 -0.87
CA PRO A 13 -12.24 5.95 -0.05
C PRO A 13 -11.35 5.12 0.88
N SER A 14 -11.76 4.98 2.14
CA SER A 14 -11.14 4.02 3.05
C SER A 14 -11.61 2.60 2.73
N ILE A 15 -10.74 1.63 2.99
CA ILE A 15 -11.05 0.21 2.97
C ILE A 15 -11.16 -0.23 4.42
N GLU A 16 -12.33 -0.72 4.80
CA GLU A 16 -12.60 -1.32 6.10
C GLU A 16 -12.96 -2.79 5.94
N HIS A 17 -12.34 -3.66 6.73
CA HIS A 17 -12.63 -5.09 6.72
C HIS A 17 -12.66 -5.66 8.13
N ILE A 18 -13.67 -6.49 8.39
CA ILE A 18 -13.82 -7.22 9.64
C ILE A 18 -13.44 -8.68 9.39
N ALA A 19 -12.43 -9.16 10.14
CA ALA A 19 -11.99 -10.54 10.10
C ALA A 19 -12.33 -11.26 11.43
N ILE A 20 -12.90 -12.45 11.34
CA ILE A 20 -13.20 -13.32 12.48
C ILE A 20 -12.26 -14.52 12.43
N SER A 21 -11.67 -14.87 13.57
CA SER A 21 -10.79 -16.02 13.67
C SER A 21 -11.57 -17.33 13.48
N ASP A 22 -10.96 -18.27 12.79
CA ASP A 22 -11.45 -19.64 12.66
C ASP A 22 -11.29 -20.44 13.97
N SER A 23 -11.66 -21.72 13.92
CA SER A 23 -11.55 -22.65 15.05
C SER A 23 -10.10 -22.93 15.47
N ASN A 24 -9.12 -22.62 14.63
CA ASN A 24 -7.69 -22.72 14.93
C ASN A 24 -7.13 -21.41 15.50
N GLY A 25 -7.95 -20.36 15.63
CA GLY A 25 -7.55 -19.06 16.15
C GLY A 25 -6.92 -18.13 15.10
N TYR A 26 -6.96 -18.47 13.81
CA TYR A 26 -6.40 -17.65 12.73
C TYR A 26 -7.46 -16.86 12.00
N ALA A 27 -7.16 -15.61 11.64
CA ALA A 27 -8.00 -14.78 10.79
C ALA A 27 -7.19 -14.35 9.55
N SER A 28 -7.73 -14.58 8.36
CA SER A 28 -7.10 -14.19 7.09
C SER A 28 -8.15 -13.68 6.13
N GLN A 29 -7.86 -12.56 5.46
CA GLN A 29 -8.76 -11.93 4.50
C GLN A 29 -7.99 -11.34 3.34
N ARG A 30 -8.51 -11.52 2.12
CA ARG A 30 -7.99 -10.90 0.91
C ARG A 30 -8.53 -9.48 0.79
N ILE A 31 -7.63 -8.54 0.54
CA ILE A 31 -7.95 -7.12 0.34
C ILE A 31 -7.69 -6.78 -1.13
N GLU A 32 -8.64 -6.13 -1.79
CA GLU A 32 -8.51 -5.70 -3.19
C GLU A 32 -8.47 -4.17 -3.26
N PHE A 33 -7.34 -3.63 -3.75
CA PHE A 33 -7.13 -2.18 -3.86
C PHE A 33 -7.73 -1.55 -5.13
N GLY A 34 -8.28 -2.37 -6.04
CA GLY A 34 -8.73 -1.91 -7.35
C GLY A 34 -7.58 -1.37 -8.20
N ARG A 35 -7.93 -0.53 -9.19
CA ARG A 35 -6.94 0.13 -10.04
C ARG A 35 -6.41 1.39 -9.33
N CYS A 36 -5.09 1.58 -9.35
CA CYS A 36 -4.50 2.82 -8.88
C CYS A 36 -4.12 3.74 -10.04
N TYR A 37 -4.56 5.01 -9.96
CA TYR A 37 -4.19 6.07 -10.89
C TYR A 37 -3.86 7.37 -10.14
N GLY A 38 -3.05 8.22 -10.76
CA GLY A 38 -2.57 9.46 -10.15
C GLY A 38 -1.73 9.21 -8.90
N GLY A 39 -1.79 10.15 -7.95
CA GLY A 39 -0.97 10.15 -6.75
C GLY A 39 0.17 11.17 -6.82
N VAL A 40 1.16 11.00 -5.95
CA VAL A 40 2.34 11.85 -5.91
C VAL A 40 3.30 11.44 -7.02
N GLU A 41 3.70 12.40 -7.85
CA GLU A 41 4.77 12.21 -8.83
C GLU A 41 6.12 12.10 -8.10
N ALA A 42 6.78 10.96 -8.23
CA ALA A 42 8.13 10.76 -7.74
C ALA A 42 9.15 11.40 -8.69
N GLN A 43 10.33 11.73 -8.17
CA GLN A 43 11.46 12.17 -8.98
C GLN A 43 11.86 11.10 -9.99
N ASP A 44 12.42 11.56 -11.11
CA ASP A 44 12.96 10.69 -12.16
C ASP A 44 14.12 9.85 -11.60
N PHE A 45 14.12 8.55 -11.91
CA PHE A 45 15.19 7.66 -11.48
C PHE A 45 15.60 6.67 -12.56
N VAL A 46 16.87 6.24 -12.52
CA VAL A 46 17.39 5.18 -13.39
C VAL A 46 17.40 3.87 -12.61
N HIS A 47 16.65 2.89 -13.10
CA HIS A 47 16.57 1.59 -12.43
C HIS A 47 17.81 0.76 -12.73
N LYS A 48 18.69 0.56 -11.74
CA LYS A 48 19.99 -0.11 -11.88
C LYS A 48 19.96 -1.47 -12.60
N GLN A 49 18.86 -2.23 -12.47
CA GLN A 49 18.70 -3.56 -13.09
C GLN A 49 17.90 -3.58 -14.40
N ARG A 50 17.26 -2.47 -14.81
CA ARG A 50 16.38 -2.43 -16.01
C ARG A 50 16.98 -1.59 -17.15
N GLY A 51 18.30 -1.47 -17.16
CA GLY A 51 19.05 -0.79 -18.22
C GLY A 51 19.06 0.74 -18.08
N PHE A 52 19.01 1.41 -19.22
CA PHE A 52 19.35 2.84 -19.37
C PHE A 52 18.13 3.77 -19.42
N ASN A 53 16.99 3.26 -18.95
CA ASN A 53 15.75 4.02 -18.94
C ASN A 53 15.69 4.88 -17.68
N THR A 54 15.39 6.16 -17.88
CA THR A 54 14.92 7.05 -16.84
C THR A 54 13.42 6.87 -16.72
N TRP A 55 12.95 6.61 -15.52
CA TRP A 55 11.56 6.32 -15.20
C TRP A 55 10.98 7.42 -14.33
N ARG A 56 9.71 7.71 -14.57
CA ARG A 56 8.87 8.52 -13.70
C ARG A 56 7.74 7.67 -13.16
N SER A 57 7.44 7.81 -11.87
CA SER A 57 6.42 7.01 -11.22
C SER A 57 5.43 7.90 -10.49
N HIS A 58 4.15 7.53 -10.51
CA HIS A 58 3.19 8.04 -9.55
C HIS A 58 2.94 7.00 -8.48
N TYR A 59 2.90 7.42 -7.23
CA TYR A 59 2.66 6.54 -6.10
C TYR A 59 1.63 7.12 -5.13
N LYS A 60 0.98 6.23 -4.38
CA LYS A 60 0.18 6.58 -3.22
C LYS A 60 0.73 5.87 -2.00
N VAL A 61 0.50 6.44 -0.82
CA VAL A 61 0.86 5.83 0.47
C VAL A 61 -0.42 5.66 1.26
N ALA A 62 -0.75 4.43 1.63
CA ALA A 62 -1.83 4.15 2.54
C ALA A 62 -1.30 4.06 3.98
N GLY A 63 -2.00 4.71 4.89
CA GLY A 63 -1.93 4.38 6.32
C GLY A 63 -2.92 3.25 6.62
N TYR A 64 -2.52 2.28 7.44
CA TYR A 64 -3.43 1.25 7.90
C TYR A 64 -3.19 0.84 9.36
N THR A 65 -4.26 0.43 10.03
CA THR A 65 -4.27 -0.08 11.41
C THR A 65 -5.05 -1.40 11.47
N VAL A 66 -4.66 -2.28 12.38
CA VAL A 66 -5.44 -3.48 12.70
C VAL A 66 -5.81 -3.43 14.17
N HIS A 67 -7.11 -3.43 14.44
CA HIS A 67 -7.70 -3.40 15.76
C HIS A 67 -8.18 -4.78 16.16
N ASN A 68 -7.49 -5.43 17.10
CA ASN A 68 -7.90 -6.74 17.61
C ASN A 68 -8.85 -6.57 18.79
N PHE A 69 -10.08 -7.03 18.65
CA PHE A 69 -11.08 -7.08 19.71
C PHE A 69 -11.04 -8.44 20.40
N SER A 70 -10.65 -8.42 21.68
CA SER A 70 -10.75 -9.56 22.61
C SER A 70 -11.81 -9.29 23.67
N LEU A 71 -12.38 -10.35 24.26
CA LEU A 71 -13.32 -10.25 25.38
C LEU A 71 -12.66 -9.79 26.70
N GLY A 72 -11.32 -9.80 26.78
CA GLY A 72 -10.55 -9.25 27.90
C GLY A 72 -10.12 -7.79 27.66
N PRO A 73 -9.59 -7.12 28.70
CA PRO A 73 -9.15 -5.72 28.60
C PRO A 73 -8.10 -5.54 27.50
N MET A 74 -8.40 -4.69 26.52
CA MET A 74 -7.48 -4.31 25.45
C MET A 74 -6.45 -3.31 25.97
N THR A 75 -5.18 -3.74 26.01
CA THR A 75 -4.04 -2.89 26.42
C THR A 75 -3.16 -2.46 25.24
N ALA A 76 -3.38 -3.00 24.05
CA ALA A 76 -2.59 -2.70 22.87
C ALA A 76 -3.08 -1.42 22.19
N THR A 77 -2.23 -0.39 22.15
CA THR A 77 -2.48 0.80 21.33
C THR A 77 -2.37 0.42 19.85
N PRO A 78 -3.37 0.76 19.00
CA PRO A 78 -3.30 0.51 17.57
C PRO A 78 -2.09 1.21 16.96
N ARG A 79 -1.24 0.46 16.24
CA ARG A 79 -0.11 1.02 15.52
C ARG A 79 -0.50 1.27 14.07
N ILE A 80 -0.17 2.47 13.58
CA ILE A 80 -0.31 2.82 12.17
C ILE A 80 0.91 2.29 11.43
N PHE A 81 0.65 1.57 10.34
CA PHE A 81 1.65 1.14 9.36
C PHE A 81 1.42 1.87 8.05
N PHE A 82 2.48 1.97 7.23
CA PHE A 82 2.42 2.64 5.95
C PHE A 82 2.76 1.67 4.82
N MET A 83 1.91 1.64 3.79
CA MET A 83 2.11 0.84 2.58
C MET A 83 2.26 1.79 1.38
N GLY A 84 3.40 1.71 0.71
CA GLY A 84 3.59 2.37 -0.58
C GLY A 84 3.01 1.53 -1.73
N HIS A 85 2.32 2.18 -2.66
CA HIS A 85 1.78 1.56 -3.86
C HIS A 85 2.17 2.37 -5.10
N ILE A 86 2.89 1.74 -6.05
CA ILE A 86 3.25 2.38 -7.32
C ILE A 86 2.07 2.20 -8.28
N CYS A 87 1.46 3.31 -8.69
CA CYS A 87 0.22 3.33 -9.46
C CYS A 87 0.50 3.30 -10.96
N THR A 88 1.43 4.14 -11.42
CA THR A 88 1.88 4.17 -12.80
C THR A 88 3.38 4.37 -12.86
N GLN A 89 4.01 3.77 -13.87
CA GLN A 89 5.40 4.03 -14.22
C GLN A 89 5.52 4.23 -15.73
N THR A 90 6.21 5.29 -16.13
CA THR A 90 6.44 5.61 -17.54
C THR A 90 7.92 5.83 -17.79
N VAL A 91 8.38 5.43 -18.97
CA VAL A 91 9.72 5.77 -19.44
C VAL A 91 9.69 7.21 -19.93
N VAL A 92 10.50 8.08 -19.32
CA VAL A 92 10.65 9.47 -19.76
C VAL A 92 11.81 9.64 -20.73
N ARG A 93 12.83 8.79 -20.62
CA ARG A 93 13.99 8.81 -21.52
C ARG A 93 14.67 7.45 -21.58
N THR A 94 15.11 7.07 -22.76
CA THR A 94 16.02 5.94 -22.97
C THR A 94 17.35 6.46 -23.47
N VAL A 95 18.45 6.18 -22.78
CA VAL A 95 19.80 6.55 -23.25
C VAL A 95 20.57 5.29 -23.56
N ALA A 96 20.55 4.82 -24.80
CA ALA A 96 21.37 3.68 -25.19
C ALA A 96 22.86 3.95 -24.87
N PRO A 97 23.61 2.96 -24.35
CA PRO A 97 25.03 3.11 -24.10
C PRO A 97 25.71 3.39 -25.44
N ARG A 98 26.64 4.35 -25.45
CA ARG A 98 27.49 4.58 -26.62
C ARG A 98 28.42 3.36 -26.73
N GLY A 99 28.27 2.61 -27.81
CA GLY A 99 29.18 1.51 -28.17
C GLY A 99 30.56 2.01 -28.52
#